data_AF-A0A081NVN9-F1
#
_entry.id   AF-A0A081NVN9-F1
#
_cell.length_a   1.000
_cell.length_b   1.000
_cell.length_c   1.000
_cell.angle_alpha   90.00
_cell.angle_beta   90.00
_cell.angle_gamma   90.00
#
_symmetry.space_group_name_H-M   'P 1'
#
loop_
_entity.id
_entity.type
_entity.pdbx_description
1 polymer ?
#
loop_
_entity_poly.entity_id
_entity_poly.type
_entity_poly.pdbx_seq_one_letter_code
_entity_poly.pdbx_strand_id
1 'polypeptide(L)'
;MMIGIEVSCHIPDKQGLFQNMSSALNEGGQVLMMDFIANLRGAIADPSIDIYIPTVQGWIDLLAEHHLVLDEVIDVSKQVANSLHDPEHAENTKGLPEVVQNSIRNFANSSISLEKGWISYCLFVISKNSALSLAELREHNAKQMSNRTPYPEARRNMLQQI
;
A
#
# COMPACT_ATOMS: atom_id res chain seq x y z
N MET A 1 12.24 -14.45 0.60
CA MET A 1 11.91 -13.02 0.76
C MET A 1 11.50 -12.48 -0.61
N MET A 2 10.42 -11.72 -0.66
CA MET A 2 9.96 -11.00 -1.86
C MET A 2 9.81 -9.50 -1.54
N ILE A 3 9.89 -8.64 -2.56
CA ILE A 3 9.81 -7.18 -2.41
C ILE A 3 8.87 -6.62 -3.48
N GLY A 4 7.95 -5.75 -3.09
CA GLY A 4 7.04 -5.05 -4.01
C GLY A 4 6.82 -3.60 -3.59
N ILE A 5 7.53 -2.66 -4.22
CA ILE A 5 7.49 -1.23 -3.87
C ILE A 5 6.71 -0.49 -4.97
N GLU A 6 5.52 0.01 -4.64
CA GLU A 6 4.59 0.69 -5.57
C GLU A 6 4.31 -0.13 -6.85
N VAL A 7 4.13 -1.45 -6.71
CA VAL A 7 3.88 -2.33 -7.87
C VAL A 7 2.45 -2.83 -7.90
N SER A 8 1.89 -3.26 -6.77
CA SER A 8 0.63 -4.00 -6.82
C SER A 8 -0.53 -3.11 -7.26
N CYS A 9 -0.51 -1.81 -6.91
CA CYS A 9 -1.48 -0.83 -7.41
C CYS A 9 -1.62 -0.80 -8.94
N HIS A 10 -0.56 -1.13 -9.68
CA HIS A 10 -0.53 -1.20 -11.15
C HIS A 10 -0.94 -2.54 -11.75
N ILE A 11 -1.24 -3.55 -10.92
CA ILE A 11 -1.58 -4.90 -11.37
C ILE A 11 -3.08 -5.14 -11.14
N PRO A 12 -3.92 -5.18 -12.20
CA PRO A 12 -5.36 -5.38 -12.05
C PRO A 12 -5.73 -6.73 -11.43
N ASP A 13 -5.07 -7.81 -11.86
CA ASP A 13 -5.31 -9.16 -11.35
C ASP A 13 -4.61 -9.40 -10.01
N LYS A 14 -5.23 -8.86 -8.95
CA LYS A 14 -4.74 -9.03 -7.58
C LYS A 14 -4.79 -10.50 -7.13
N GLN A 15 -5.81 -11.25 -7.52
CA GLN A 15 -5.95 -12.65 -7.13
C GLN A 15 -4.82 -13.50 -7.73
N GLY A 16 -4.51 -13.32 -9.02
CA GLY A 16 -3.37 -13.99 -9.66
C GLY A 16 -2.02 -13.60 -9.05
N LEU A 17 -1.81 -12.30 -8.77
CA LEU A 17 -0.59 -11.81 -8.14
C LEU A 17 -0.34 -12.45 -6.76
N PHE A 18 -1.35 -12.41 -5.88
CA PHE A 18 -1.20 -12.89 -4.50
C PHE A 18 -1.21 -14.42 -4.41
N GLN A 19 -1.89 -15.11 -5.33
CA GLN A 19 -1.76 -16.55 -5.49
C GLN A 19 -0.33 -16.95 -5.87
N ASN A 20 0.28 -16.26 -6.84
CA ASN A 20 1.66 -16.52 -7.26
C ASN A 20 2.64 -16.24 -6.11
N MET A 21 2.47 -15.12 -5.42
CA MET A 21 3.25 -14.75 -4.24
C MET A 21 3.18 -15.84 -3.17
N SER A 22 1.98 -16.24 -2.76
CA SER A 22 1.81 -17.28 -1.73
C SER A 22 2.38 -18.63 -2.17
N SER A 23 2.22 -19.01 -3.44
CA SER A 23 2.72 -20.29 -3.97
C SER A 23 4.25 -20.37 -4.00
N ALA A 24 4.91 -19.24 -4.28
CA ALA A 24 6.37 -19.17 -4.34
C ALA A 24 7.04 -18.86 -2.98
N LEU A 25 6.25 -18.53 -1.95
CA LEU A 25 6.75 -18.22 -0.62
C LEU A 25 6.74 -19.47 0.26
N ASN A 26 7.89 -19.75 0.89
CA ASN A 26 7.98 -20.75 1.95
C ASN A 26 7.10 -20.34 3.14
N GLU A 27 6.65 -21.32 3.92
CA GLU A 27 5.97 -21.07 5.19
C GLU A 27 6.83 -20.18 6.11
N GLY A 28 6.24 -19.14 6.71
CA GLY A 28 6.96 -18.12 7.47
C GLY A 28 7.89 -17.21 6.64
N GLY A 29 7.97 -17.41 5.33
CA GLY A 29 8.69 -16.51 4.44
C GLY A 29 8.03 -15.13 4.40
N GLN A 30 8.83 -14.09 4.18
CA GLN A 30 8.37 -12.70 4.22
C GLN A 30 8.27 -12.04 2.85
N VAL A 31 7.31 -11.12 2.74
CA VAL A 31 7.15 -10.14 1.67
C VAL A 31 7.18 -8.75 2.29
N LEU A 32 8.04 -7.89 1.73
CA LEU A 32 8.07 -6.47 2.07
C LEU A 32 7.38 -5.69 0.96
N MET A 33 6.31 -4.98 1.30
CA MET A 33 5.57 -4.19 0.34
C MET A 33 5.46 -2.73 0.74
N MET A 34 5.30 -1.87 -0.25
CA MET A 34 4.96 -0.46 -0.09
C MET A 34 3.85 -0.15 -1.08
N ASP A 35 2.66 0.14 -0.58
CA ASP A 35 1.47 0.30 -1.45
C ASP A 35 0.38 1.14 -0.78
N PHE A 36 -0.68 1.39 -1.55
CA PHE A 36 -1.81 2.21 -1.17
C PHE A 36 -2.94 1.39 -0.53
N ILE A 37 -3.69 2.04 0.35
CA ILE A 37 -4.95 1.54 0.92
C ILE A 37 -6.01 2.60 0.67
N ALA A 38 -7.16 2.21 0.11
CA ALA A 38 -8.31 3.10 0.02
C ALA A 38 -9.08 3.08 1.35
N ASN A 39 -9.28 4.27 1.95
CA ASN A 39 -10.04 4.43 3.20
C ASN A 39 -11.54 4.70 2.94
N LEU A 40 -11.97 4.59 1.68
CA LEU A 40 -13.34 4.79 1.23
C LEU A 40 -14.16 3.49 1.38
N ARG A 41 -15.48 3.58 1.19
CA ARG A 41 -16.37 2.40 1.18
C ARG A 41 -16.08 1.42 0.04
N GLY A 42 -15.48 1.90 -1.05
CA GLY A 42 -15.13 1.12 -2.22
C GLY A 42 -13.68 1.33 -2.62
N ALA A 43 -13.15 0.41 -3.43
CA ALA A 43 -11.81 0.52 -3.99
C ALA A 43 -11.71 1.75 -4.89
N ILE A 44 -10.50 2.32 -4.99
CA ILE A 44 -10.21 3.35 -6.00
C ILE A 44 -9.68 2.61 -7.22
N ALA A 45 -10.35 2.79 -8.35
CA ALA A 45 -9.98 2.18 -9.62
C ALA A 45 -10.00 3.23 -10.72
N ASP A 46 -8.91 3.34 -11.47
CA ASP A 46 -8.82 4.16 -12.67
C ASP A 46 -8.17 3.32 -13.79
N PRO A 47 -8.98 2.69 -14.65
CA PRO A 47 -8.48 1.88 -15.76
C PRO A 47 -7.69 2.69 -16.80
N SER A 48 -7.82 4.01 -16.83
CA SER A 48 -7.10 4.83 -17.82
C SER A 48 -5.59 4.94 -17.53
N ILE A 49 -5.20 4.63 -16.30
CA ILE A 49 -3.82 4.66 -15.82
C ILE A 49 -3.42 3.37 -15.08
N ASP A 50 -4.19 2.29 -15.31
CA ASP A 50 -3.99 0.96 -14.72
C ASP A 50 -3.89 0.97 -13.18
N ILE A 51 -4.64 1.84 -12.50
CA ILE A 51 -4.63 1.92 -11.03
C ILE A 51 -5.80 1.12 -10.44
N TYR A 52 -5.48 0.26 -9.47
CA TYR A 52 -6.44 -0.36 -8.58
C TYR A 52 -5.90 -0.43 -7.14
N ILE A 53 -6.55 0.30 -6.24
CA ILE A 53 -6.21 0.40 -4.81
C ILE A 53 -7.32 -0.26 -3.98
N PRO A 54 -7.05 -1.42 -3.36
CA PRO A 54 -8.02 -2.10 -2.50
C PRO A 54 -8.41 -1.27 -1.27
N THR A 55 -9.62 -1.50 -0.76
CA THR A 55 -10.02 -0.96 0.55
C THR A 55 -9.28 -1.67 1.69
N VAL A 56 -9.40 -1.15 2.91
CA VAL A 56 -8.94 -1.85 4.13
C VAL A 56 -9.47 -3.29 4.16
N GLN A 57 -10.77 -3.48 3.96
CA GLN A 57 -11.39 -4.81 3.94
C GLN A 57 -10.90 -5.64 2.76
N GLY A 58 -10.74 -5.04 1.57
CA GLY A 58 -10.20 -5.71 0.40
C GLY A 58 -8.79 -6.27 0.62
N TRP A 59 -7.92 -5.53 1.31
CA TRP A 59 -6.61 -6.01 1.72
C TRP A 59 -6.68 -7.17 2.72
N ILE A 60 -7.54 -7.05 3.75
CA ILE A 60 -7.73 -8.10 4.77
C ILE A 60 -8.15 -9.41 4.12
N ASP A 61 -9.15 -9.36 3.23
CA ASP A 61 -9.69 -10.53 2.56
C ASP A 61 -8.68 -11.13 1.57
N LEU A 62 -8.06 -10.30 0.72
CA LEU A 62 -7.07 -10.74 -0.26
C LEU A 62 -5.90 -11.47 0.40
N LEU A 63 -5.33 -10.92 1.47
CA LEU A 63 -4.22 -11.57 2.17
C LEU A 63 -4.65 -12.88 2.83
N ALA A 64 -5.81 -12.87 3.50
CA ALA A 64 -6.30 -14.05 4.21
C ALA A 64 -6.64 -15.21 3.25
N GLU A 65 -7.23 -14.91 2.08
CA GLU A 65 -7.54 -15.90 1.02
C GLU A 65 -6.29 -16.61 0.50
N HIS A 66 -5.13 -15.97 0.56
CA HIS A 66 -3.86 -16.53 0.09
C HIS A 66 -2.92 -16.97 1.24
N HIS A 67 -3.44 -17.20 2.45
CA HIS A 67 -2.65 -17.62 3.62
C HIS A 67 -1.52 -16.65 4.00
N LEU A 68 -1.77 -15.36 3.82
CA LEU A 68 -0.83 -14.29 4.16
C LEU A 68 -1.34 -13.49 5.36
N VAL A 69 -0.43 -13.15 6.27
CA VAL A 69 -0.69 -12.32 7.45
C VAL A 69 0.16 -11.06 7.44
N LEU A 70 -0.40 -9.98 7.99
CA LEU A 70 0.31 -8.72 8.22
C LEU A 70 1.08 -8.80 9.54
N ASP A 71 2.40 -8.92 9.48
CA ASP A 71 3.25 -8.85 10.68
C ASP A 71 3.41 -7.40 11.15
N GLU A 72 3.43 -6.45 10.23
CA GLU A 72 3.57 -5.01 10.52
C GLU A 72 2.92 -4.16 9.42
N VAL A 73 2.31 -3.04 9.82
CA VAL A 73 1.81 -2.00 8.91
C VAL A 73 2.27 -0.64 9.39
N ILE A 74 3.09 0.05 8.59
CA ILE A 74 3.61 1.38 8.90
C ILE A 74 2.93 2.40 7.98
N ASP A 75 2.29 3.41 8.56
CA ASP A 75 1.67 4.50 7.82
C ASP A 75 2.67 5.65 7.61
N VAL A 76 3.02 5.91 6.34
CA VAL A 76 3.93 6.97 5.92
C VAL A 76 3.19 8.06 5.09
N SER A 77 1.85 8.04 5.09
CA SER A 77 1.01 8.92 4.27
C SER A 77 1.35 10.39 4.43
N LYS A 78 1.55 10.84 5.67
CA LYS A 78 1.87 12.25 5.95
C LYS A 78 3.23 12.66 5.37
N GLN A 79 4.23 11.80 5.46
CA GLN A 79 5.57 12.11 4.97
C GLN A 79 5.60 12.08 3.44
N VAL A 80 4.87 11.15 2.82
CA VAL A 80 4.71 11.10 1.36
C VAL A 80 3.94 12.33 0.87
N ALA A 81 2.83 12.70 1.51
CA ALA A 81 2.10 13.93 1.18
C ALA A 81 3.01 15.17 1.26
N ASN A 82 3.80 15.31 2.33
CA ASN A 82 4.77 16.41 2.43
C ASN A 82 5.79 16.42 1.28
N SER A 83 6.23 15.24 0.82
CA SER A 83 7.19 15.13 -0.28
C SER A 83 6.59 15.42 -1.65
N LEU A 84 5.27 15.20 -1.82
CA LEU A 84 4.54 15.41 -3.07
C LEU A 84 3.83 16.76 -3.13
N HIS A 85 3.92 17.55 -2.05
CA HIS A 85 3.24 18.83 -1.95
C HIS A 85 3.81 19.85 -2.94
N ASP A 86 3.10 20.05 -4.05
CA ASP A 86 3.39 21.09 -5.05
C ASP A 86 2.09 21.79 -5.49
N PRO A 87 1.69 22.88 -4.80
CA PRO A 87 0.50 23.64 -5.16
C PRO A 87 0.65 24.39 -6.50
N GLU A 88 1.87 24.60 -6.98
CA GLU A 88 2.18 25.33 -8.21
C GLU A 88 2.57 24.40 -9.37
N HIS A 89 2.30 23.09 -9.25
CA HIS A 89 2.72 22.07 -10.21
C HIS A 89 2.35 22.40 -11.67
N ALA A 90 1.20 23.04 -11.92
CA ALA A 90 0.78 23.42 -13.27
C ALA A 90 1.70 24.48 -13.88
N GLU A 91 2.12 25.49 -13.11
CA GLU A 91 3.06 26.51 -13.58
C GLU A 91 4.49 25.94 -13.65
N ASN A 92 4.90 25.13 -12.67
CA ASN A 92 6.21 24.47 -12.64
C ASN A 92 6.45 23.55 -13.85
N THR A 93 5.38 23.04 -14.47
CA THR A 93 5.47 22.06 -15.57
C THR A 93 5.02 22.58 -16.93
N LYS A 94 4.60 23.85 -17.03
CA LYS A 94 4.01 24.47 -18.24
C LYS A 94 4.84 24.35 -19.52
N GLY A 95 6.17 24.28 -19.40
CA GLY A 95 7.10 24.14 -20.53
C GLY A 95 7.52 22.69 -20.84
N LEU A 96 7.03 21.71 -20.09
CA LEU A 96 7.40 20.30 -20.23
C LEU A 96 6.47 19.58 -21.23
N PRO A 97 6.88 18.44 -21.79
CA PRO A 97 5.99 17.59 -22.59
C PRO A 97 4.72 17.22 -21.83
N GLU A 98 3.59 17.13 -22.53
CA GLU A 98 2.27 16.85 -21.93
C GLU A 98 2.27 15.59 -21.05
N VAL A 99 2.97 14.54 -21.48
CA VAL A 99 3.10 13.30 -20.69
C VAL A 99 3.73 13.55 -19.32
N VAL A 100 4.71 14.44 -19.23
CA VAL A 100 5.37 14.80 -17.97
C VAL A 100 4.45 15.64 -17.09
N GLN A 101 3.73 16.59 -17.70
CA GLN A 101 2.71 17.37 -16.99
C GLN A 101 1.63 16.48 -16.38
N ASN A 102 1.18 15.47 -17.15
CA ASN A 102 0.18 14.51 -16.71
C ASN A 102 0.68 13.64 -15.53
N SER A 103 1.91 13.13 -15.61
CA SER A 103 2.52 12.38 -14.50
C SER A 103 2.65 13.21 -13.23
N ILE A 104 3.13 14.46 -13.34
CA ILE A 104 3.30 15.33 -12.16
C ILE A 104 1.95 15.72 -11.56
N ARG A 105 0.94 15.99 -12.39
CA ARG A 105 -0.43 16.22 -11.92
C ARG A 105 -0.98 15.01 -11.14
N ASN A 106 -0.65 13.78 -11.54
CA ASN A 106 -1.04 12.58 -10.79
C ASN A 106 -0.38 12.52 -9.40
N PHE A 107 0.88 12.95 -9.27
CA PHE A 107 1.55 13.06 -7.98
C PHE A 107 0.91 14.13 -7.09
N ALA A 108 0.58 15.31 -7.64
CA ALA A 108 -0.14 16.35 -6.91
C ALA A 108 -1.52 15.87 -6.44
N ASN A 109 -2.27 15.17 -7.30
CA ASN A 109 -3.55 14.55 -6.93
C ASN A 109 -3.40 13.50 -5.83
N SER A 110 -2.30 12.73 -5.86
CA SER A 110 -1.97 11.75 -4.81
C SER A 110 -1.69 12.46 -3.48
N SER A 111 -0.94 13.57 -3.49
CA SER A 111 -0.72 14.41 -2.30
C SER A 111 -2.04 14.86 -1.67
N ILE A 112 -2.95 15.40 -2.49
CA ILE A 112 -4.27 15.85 -2.03
C ILE A 112 -5.08 14.68 -1.45
N SER A 113 -5.03 13.52 -2.09
CA SER A 113 -5.77 12.33 -1.64
C SER A 113 -5.23 11.79 -0.31
N LEU A 114 -3.90 11.84 -0.09
CA LEU A 114 -3.24 11.49 1.16
C LEU A 114 -3.58 12.51 2.26
N GLU A 115 -3.52 13.81 1.97
CA GLU A 115 -3.87 14.88 2.92
C GLU A 115 -5.33 14.79 3.39
N LYS A 116 -6.25 14.43 2.48
CA LYS A 116 -7.68 14.24 2.78
C LYS A 116 -7.98 12.87 3.42
N GLY A 117 -6.99 12.00 3.53
CA GLY A 117 -7.14 10.65 4.09
C GLY A 117 -7.98 9.70 3.24
N TRP A 118 -8.20 10.00 1.95
CA TRP A 118 -8.92 9.11 1.03
C TRP A 118 -8.12 7.85 0.74
N ILE A 119 -6.80 8.00 0.69
CA ILE A 119 -5.84 6.92 0.61
C ILE A 119 -4.86 7.02 1.78
N SER A 120 -4.37 5.86 2.21
CA SER A 120 -3.14 5.75 2.99
C SER A 120 -2.03 5.18 2.12
N TYR A 121 -0.81 5.59 2.39
CA TYR A 121 0.40 5.05 1.81
C TYR A 121 1.16 4.31 2.91
N CYS A 122 1.31 3.00 2.78
CA CYS A 122 1.79 2.14 3.85
C CYS A 122 2.94 1.22 3.43
N LEU A 123 3.81 0.91 4.39
CA LEU A 123 4.75 -0.20 4.32
C LEU A 123 4.10 -1.41 4.99
N PHE A 124 4.23 -2.58 4.38
CA PHE A 124 3.74 -3.84 4.89
C PHE A 124 4.88 -4.83 5.07
N VAL A 125 4.92 -5.47 6.24
CA VAL A 125 5.64 -6.72 6.43
C VAL A 125 4.58 -7.81 6.46
N ILE A 126 4.68 -8.74 5.51
CA ILE A 126 3.71 -9.82 5.32
C ILE A 126 4.45 -11.15 5.46
N SER A 127 3.86 -12.13 6.13
CA SER A 127 4.37 -13.50 6.14
C SER A 127 3.33 -14.51 5.70
N LYS A 128 3.79 -15.69 5.25
CA LYS A 128 2.90 -16.83 4.98
C LYS A 128 2.61 -17.60 6.26
N ASN A 129 1.32 -17.82 6.52
CA ASN A 129 0.85 -18.65 7.63
C ASN A 129 -0.33 -19.54 7.18
N SER A 130 -0.01 -20.76 6.75
CA SER A 130 -0.97 -21.77 6.30
C SER A 130 -1.58 -22.58 7.44
N ALA A 131 -1.07 -22.43 8.67
CA ALA A 131 -1.57 -23.15 9.84
C ALA A 131 -2.84 -22.53 10.43
N LEU A 132 -3.06 -21.23 10.21
CA LEU A 132 -4.25 -20.52 10.65
C LEU A 132 -5.42 -20.74 9.69
N SER A 133 -6.63 -20.79 10.25
CA SER A 133 -7.87 -20.76 9.47
C SER A 133 -8.09 -19.39 8.82
N LEU A 134 -8.91 -19.35 7.77
CA LEU A 134 -9.28 -18.11 7.10
C LEU A 134 -9.87 -17.05 8.06
N ALA A 135 -10.64 -17.48 9.06
CA ALA A 135 -11.22 -16.57 10.05
C ALA A 135 -10.13 -15.94 10.95
N GLU A 136 -9.18 -16.75 11.43
CA GLU A 136 -8.05 -16.28 12.23
C GLU A 136 -7.14 -15.35 11.43
N LEU A 137 -6.88 -15.66 10.16
CA LEU A 137 -6.12 -14.80 9.25
C LEU A 137 -6.80 -13.44 9.06
N ARG A 138 -8.11 -13.43 8.81
CA ARG A 138 -8.89 -12.19 8.67
C ARG A 138 -8.86 -11.36 9.96
N GLU A 139 -9.07 -11.99 11.11
CA GLU A 139 -9.03 -11.32 12.41
C GLU A 139 -7.65 -10.71 12.69
N HIS A 140 -6.59 -11.46 12.44
CA HIS A 140 -5.22 -11.00 12.59
C HIS A 140 -4.94 -9.78 11.71
N ASN A 141 -5.26 -9.88 10.41
CA ASN A 141 -5.05 -8.81 9.45
C ASN A 141 -5.87 -7.57 9.79
N ALA A 142 -7.11 -7.74 10.25
CA ALA A 142 -7.96 -6.64 10.67
C ALA A 142 -7.38 -5.89 11.88
N LYS A 143 -6.85 -6.63 12.88
CA LYS A 143 -6.18 -6.05 14.03
C LYS A 143 -4.97 -5.21 13.62
N GLN A 144 -4.16 -5.72 12.71
CA GLN A 144 -2.94 -5.06 12.24
C GLN A 144 -3.27 -3.81 11.41
N MET A 145 -4.26 -3.90 10.52
CA MET A 145 -4.77 -2.78 9.75
C MET A 145 -5.36 -1.65 10.61
N SER A 146 -5.86 -1.97 11.80
CA SER A 146 -6.44 -1.00 12.74
C SER A 146 -5.39 -0.34 13.64
N ASN A 147 -4.21 -0.95 13.77
CA ASN A 147 -3.13 -0.51 14.66
C ASN A 147 -1.86 -0.14 13.88
N ARG A 148 -2.02 0.59 12.77
CA ARG A 148 -0.89 1.01 11.91
C ARG A 148 0.07 1.91 12.71
N THR A 149 1.35 1.60 12.65
CA THR A 149 2.39 2.38 13.32
C THR A 149 2.70 3.64 12.50
N PRO A 150 2.68 4.85 13.07
CA PRO A 150 3.12 6.04 12.35
C PRO A 150 4.61 5.95 11.98
N TYR A 151 4.99 6.29 10.76
CA TYR A 151 6.38 6.21 10.28
C TYR A 151 7.42 6.89 11.19
N PRO A 152 7.18 8.08 11.79
CA PRO A 152 8.14 8.68 12.73
C PRO A 152 8.42 7.81 13.96
N GLU A 153 7.45 7.01 14.39
CA GLU A 153 7.62 6.06 15.48
C GLU A 153 8.43 4.84 15.03
N ALA A 154 8.04 4.20 13.93
CA ALA A 154 8.79 3.08 13.36
C ALA A 154 10.26 3.45 13.08
N ARG A 155 10.50 4.62 12.51
CA ARG A 155 11.86 5.16 12.28
C ARG A 155 12.64 5.35 13.57
N ARG A 156 12.01 5.84 14.64
CA ARG A 156 12.67 6.01 15.95
C ARG A 156 13.07 4.66 16.53
N ASN A 157 12.15 3.69 16.47
CA ASN A 157 12.40 2.34 16.97
C ASN A 157 13.56 1.68 16.20
N MET A 158 13.59 1.82 14.87
CA MET A 158 14.69 1.33 14.03
C MET A 158 16.04 1.94 14.44
N LEU A 159 16.11 3.25 14.69
CA LEU A 159 17.35 3.94 15.06
C LEU A 159 17.83 3.62 16.48
N GLN A 160 16.95 3.13 17.36
CA GLN A 160 17.31 2.71 18.72
C GLN A 160 17.84 1.27 18.79
N GLN A 161 17.71 0.50 17.70
CA GLN A 161 18.20 -0.87 17.59
C GLN A 161 19.61 -0.95 16.97
N ILE A 162 20.20 0.19 16.60
CA ILE A 162 21.55 0.35 16.04
C ILE A 162 22.46 0.89 17.14
#